data_AF-A0A3B9MAZ2-F1
#
_entry.id   AF-A0A3B9MAZ2-F1
#
_cell.length_a   1.000
_cell.length_b   1.000
_cell.length_c   1.000
_cell.angle_alpha   90.00
_cell.angle_beta   90.00
_cell.angle_gamma   90.00
#
_symmetry.space_group_name_H-M   'P 1'
#
loop_
_entity.id
_entity.type
_entity.pdbx_description
1 polymer ?
#
loop_
_entity_poly.entity_id
_entity_poly.type
_entity_poly.pdbx_seq_one_letter_code
_entity_poly.pdbx_strand_id
1 'polypeptide(L)'
;MRAVAVKPAPRRRGGLRWIVGLLIIVLLGTGATIWLNSAAAASTNAVATLTVFLPTTSVAHNGGDYAEASTGSTVQPGDGVKTDAKGRAAIQLPDGTLTRLANSTEITLSSAHFSKDGSLHDASIAQKAGRTYTNVQHLVGGATFKV
;
A
#
# COMPACT_ATOMS: atom_id res chain seq x y z
N MET A 1 -68.68 -52.67 5.72
CA MET A 1 -67.79 -51.71 5.02
C MET A 1 -66.66 -51.35 5.97
N ARG A 2 -65.40 -51.70 5.66
CA ARG A 2 -64.24 -51.47 6.54
C ARG A 2 -63.63 -50.09 6.25
N ALA A 3 -63.58 -49.22 7.25
CA ALA A 3 -62.91 -47.92 7.15
C ALA A 3 -61.39 -48.11 7.21
N VAL A 4 -60.68 -47.68 6.16
CA VAL A 4 -59.22 -47.64 6.10
C VAL A 4 -58.76 -46.29 6.63
N ALA A 5 -58.08 -46.28 7.77
CA ALA A 5 -57.48 -45.08 8.35
C ALA A 5 -56.18 -44.74 7.59
N VAL A 6 -56.14 -43.57 6.94
CA VAL A 6 -54.94 -43.05 6.28
C VAL A 6 -54.02 -42.42 7.32
N LYS A 7 -52.79 -42.94 7.45
CA LYS A 7 -51.74 -42.36 8.32
C LYS A 7 -51.33 -40.98 7.80
N PRO A 8 -51.29 -39.92 8.64
CA PRO A 8 -50.83 -38.61 8.21
C PRO A 8 -49.32 -38.60 7.96
N ALA A 9 -48.89 -37.93 6.88
CA ALA A 9 -47.49 -37.81 6.49
C ALA A 9 -46.65 -37.07 7.56
N PRO A 10 -45.42 -37.52 7.84
CA PRO A 10 -44.59 -36.90 8.88
C PRO A 10 -44.17 -35.48 8.47
N ARG A 11 -44.58 -34.50 9.27
CA ARG A 11 -44.22 -33.09 9.14
C ARG A 11 -42.70 -32.93 9.33
N ARG A 12 -41.95 -32.75 8.24
CA ARG A 12 -40.50 -32.44 8.23
C ARG A 12 -40.24 -31.02 8.76
N ARG A 13 -40.41 -30.80 10.06
CA ARG A 13 -40.18 -29.51 10.75
C ARG A 13 -38.72 -29.25 11.15
N GLY A 14 -37.82 -30.21 10.94
CA GLY A 14 -36.40 -30.12 11.35
C GLY A 14 -35.42 -29.57 10.30
N GLY A 15 -35.74 -29.66 9.02
CA GLY A 15 -34.79 -29.30 7.94
C GLY A 15 -34.55 -27.79 7.80
N LEU A 16 -35.58 -26.98 8.05
CA LEU A 16 -35.47 -25.52 7.92
C LEU A 16 -34.51 -24.90 8.94
N ARG A 17 -34.47 -25.44 10.17
CA ARG A 17 -33.55 -24.99 11.22
C ARG A 17 -32.09 -25.29 10.88
N TRP A 18 -31.83 -26.43 10.25
CA TRP A 18 -30.51 -26.81 9.76
C TRP A 18 -30.07 -25.92 8.60
N ILE A 19 -30.97 -25.60 7.66
CA ILE A 19 -30.67 -24.69 6.54
C ILE A 19 -30.37 -23.28 7.04
N VAL A 20 -31.17 -22.77 7.99
CA VAL A 20 -30.94 -21.44 8.60
C VAL A 20 -29.62 -21.40 9.37
N GLY A 21 -29.30 -22.46 10.13
CA GLY A 21 -28.01 -22.56 10.83
C GLY A 21 -26.83 -22.56 9.87
N LEU A 22 -26.90 -23.33 8.78
CA LEU A 22 -25.87 -23.34 7.73
C LEU A 22 -25.72 -21.98 7.07
N LEU A 23 -26.83 -21.30 6.77
CA LEU A 23 -26.82 -19.99 6.13
C LEU A 23 -26.17 -18.92 7.02
N ILE A 24 -26.43 -18.96 8.33
CA ILE A 24 -25.78 -18.07 9.32
C ILE A 24 -24.28 -18.34 9.41
N ILE A 25 -23.85 -19.60 9.43
CA ILE A 25 -22.43 -19.96 9.46
C ILE A 25 -21.71 -19.48 8.19
N VAL A 26 -22.34 -19.65 7.02
CA VAL A 26 -21.80 -19.14 5.76
C VAL A 26 -21.71 -17.61 5.76
N LEU A 27 -22.73 -16.91 6.26
CA LEU A 27 -22.74 -15.44 6.38
C LEU A 27 -21.68 -14.93 7.36
N LEU A 28 -21.46 -15.61 8.48
CA LEU A 28 -20.42 -15.27 9.44
C LEU A 28 -19.02 -15.54 8.87
N GLY A 29 -18.84 -16.66 8.17
CA GLY A 29 -17.57 -16.99 7.51
C GLY A 29 -17.22 -16.02 6.39
N THR A 30 -18.17 -15.68 5.51
CA THR A 30 -17.97 -14.68 4.44
C THR A 30 -17.84 -13.26 4.98
N GLY A 31 -18.59 -12.90 6.02
CA GLY A 31 -18.42 -11.63 6.72
C GLY A 31 -17.03 -11.48 7.32
N ALA A 32 -16.52 -12.54 7.97
CA ALA A 32 -15.18 -12.55 8.55
C ALA A 32 -14.08 -12.42 7.49
N THR A 33 -14.19 -13.11 6.34
CA THR A 33 -13.18 -12.98 5.27
C THR A 33 -13.19 -11.60 4.63
N ILE A 34 -14.36 -10.98 4.44
CA ILE A 34 -14.48 -9.60 3.95
C ILE A 34 -13.91 -8.61 4.96
N TRP A 35 -14.15 -8.79 6.26
CA TRP A 35 -13.65 -7.91 7.31
C TRP A 35 -12.13 -8.01 7.49
N LEU A 36 -11.58 -9.23 7.51
CA LEU A 36 -10.12 -9.45 7.56
C LEU A 36 -9.44 -8.93 6.29
N ASN A 37 -10.04 -9.09 5.11
CA ASN A 37 -9.50 -8.55 3.87
C ASN A 37 -9.61 -7.01 3.80
N SER A 38 -10.64 -6.42 4.42
CA SER A 38 -10.78 -4.95 4.52
C SER A 38 -9.77 -4.33 5.50
N ALA A 39 -9.36 -5.07 6.53
CA ALA A 39 -8.28 -4.65 7.42
C ALA A 39 -6.89 -4.80 6.78
N ALA A 40 -6.74 -5.68 5.78
CA ALA A 40 -5.49 -5.89 5.04
C ALA A 40 -5.37 -5.02 3.77
N ALA A 41 -6.47 -4.44 3.28
CA ALA A 41 -6.49 -3.67 2.03
C ALA A 41 -6.72 -2.17 2.28
N ALA A 42 -5.63 -1.42 2.36
CA ALA A 42 -5.38 -0.22 1.56
C ALA A 42 -4.30 0.66 2.22
N SER A 43 -3.07 0.15 2.32
CA SER A 43 -1.93 1.03 2.18
C SER A 43 -1.72 1.18 0.67
N THR A 44 -1.98 2.36 0.13
CA THR A 44 -1.68 2.61 -1.28
C THR A 44 -0.20 2.93 -1.38
N ASN A 45 0.54 2.15 -2.17
CA ASN A 45 1.91 2.49 -2.54
C ASN A 45 1.88 3.88 -3.17
N ALA A 46 2.47 4.85 -2.48
CA ALA A 46 2.50 6.20 -2.99
C ALA A 46 3.52 6.34 -4.10
N VAL A 47 3.10 7.07 -5.12
CA VAL A 47 3.99 7.52 -6.18
C VAL A 47 4.56 8.86 -5.74
N ALA A 48 5.87 8.89 -5.47
CA ALA A 48 6.59 10.13 -5.27
C ALA A 48 6.95 10.75 -6.62
N THR A 49 7.05 12.07 -6.67
CA THR A 49 7.39 12.82 -7.88
C THR A 49 8.84 13.30 -7.81
N LEU A 50 9.60 13.04 -8.86
CA LEU A 50 10.99 13.45 -8.99
C LEU A 50 11.07 14.83 -9.62
N THR A 51 11.79 15.74 -8.99
CA THR A 51 12.19 17.03 -9.54
C THR A 51 13.69 17.06 -9.73
N VAL A 52 14.14 17.25 -10.97
CA VAL A 52 15.55 17.29 -11.34
C VAL A 52 15.96 18.76 -11.47
N PHE A 53 16.86 19.22 -10.59
CA PHE A 53 17.35 20.60 -10.60
C PHE A 53 18.57 20.77 -11.51
N LEU A 54 19.44 19.75 -11.56
CA LEU A 54 20.57 19.69 -12.47
C LEU A 54 20.52 18.37 -13.25
N PRO A 55 20.78 18.39 -14.57
CA PRO A 55 20.77 17.19 -15.41
C PRO A 55 21.77 16.15 -14.88
N THR A 56 21.57 14.87 -15.22
CA THR A 56 22.26 13.66 -14.70
C THR A 56 21.64 13.02 -13.45
N THR A 57 20.36 12.71 -13.51
CA THR A 57 19.66 11.86 -12.54
C THR A 57 19.10 10.63 -13.21
N SER A 58 19.19 9.50 -12.53
CA SER A 58 18.70 8.23 -13.03
C SER A 58 17.80 7.56 -12.00
N VAL A 59 16.78 6.86 -12.48
CA VAL A 59 15.85 6.08 -11.66
C VAL A 59 15.91 4.63 -12.12
N ALA A 60 16.03 3.72 -11.16
CA ALA A 60 15.93 2.29 -11.35
C ALA A 60 14.59 1.83 -10.76
N HIS A 61 13.70 1.31 -11.60
CA HIS A 61 12.42 0.82 -11.13
C HIS A 61 12.57 -0.59 -10.53
N ASN A 62 12.10 -0.78 -9.29
CA ASN A 62 12.09 -2.07 -8.59
C ASN A 62 13.45 -2.83 -8.63
N GLY A 63 14.56 -2.10 -8.43
CA GLY A 63 15.91 -2.65 -8.50
C GLY A 63 16.42 -3.03 -9.90
N GLY A 64 15.74 -2.62 -10.96
CA GLY A 64 16.18 -2.78 -12.35
C GLY A 64 17.33 -1.83 -12.75
N ASP A 65 17.53 -1.67 -14.06
CA ASP A 65 18.59 -0.80 -14.57
C ASP A 65 18.28 0.68 -14.34
N TYR A 66 19.31 1.45 -14.02
CA TYR A 66 19.20 2.91 -13.86
C TYR A 66 19.02 3.56 -15.23
N ALA A 67 17.83 4.07 -15.51
CA ALA A 67 17.51 4.86 -16.68
C ALA A 67 17.54 6.35 -16.36
N GLU A 68 17.89 7.18 -17.33
CA GLU A 68 17.85 8.64 -17.16
C GLU A 68 16.42 9.10 -16.83
N ALA A 69 16.28 9.89 -15.78
CA ALA A 69 15.01 10.40 -15.29
C ALA A 69 14.99 11.92 -15.37
N SER A 70 13.80 12.46 -15.63
CA SER A 70 13.56 13.89 -15.81
C SER A 70 12.58 14.42 -14.77
N THR A 71 12.46 15.74 -14.66
CA THR A 71 11.47 16.36 -13.76
C THR A 71 10.07 15.91 -14.15
N GLY A 72 9.29 15.47 -13.15
CA GLY A 72 7.97 14.89 -13.32
C GLY A 72 7.98 13.36 -13.37
N SER A 73 9.15 12.72 -13.43
CA SER A 73 9.23 11.26 -13.33
C SER A 73 8.68 10.77 -11.99
N THR A 74 8.00 9.63 -12.03
CA THR A 74 7.41 8.99 -10.86
C THR A 74 8.39 8.03 -10.21
N VAL A 75 8.45 7.99 -8.89
CA VAL A 75 9.27 7.09 -8.09
C VAL A 75 8.34 6.32 -7.16
N GLN A 76 8.37 4.99 -7.24
CA GLN A 76 7.54 4.08 -6.46
C GLN A 76 8.36 3.38 -5.38
N PRO A 77 7.71 2.77 -4.37
CA PRO A 77 8.39 1.89 -3.44
C PRO A 77 9.07 0.74 -4.19
N GLY A 78 10.33 0.47 -3.86
CA GLY A 78 11.25 -0.43 -4.56
C GLY A 78 12.20 0.29 -5.53
N ASP A 79 11.96 1.57 -5.84
CA ASP A 79 12.76 2.29 -6.83
C ASP A 79 14.03 2.90 -6.22
N GLY A 80 15.12 2.84 -6.98
CA GLY A 80 16.37 3.52 -6.71
C GLY A 80 16.46 4.84 -7.46
N VAL A 81 16.91 5.91 -6.79
CA VAL A 81 17.22 7.19 -7.42
C VAL A 81 18.69 7.49 -7.21
N LYS A 82 19.39 7.75 -8.31
CA LYS A 82 20.81 8.05 -8.34
C LYS A 82 21.07 9.41 -8.98
N THR A 83 21.96 10.16 -8.38
CA THR A 83 22.47 11.45 -8.89
C THR A 83 23.96 11.31 -9.17
N ASP A 84 24.43 11.89 -10.27
CA ASP A 84 25.86 11.95 -10.59
C ASP A 84 26.56 13.09 -9.83
N ALA A 85 27.86 13.29 -10.03
CA ALA A 85 28.72 14.28 -9.39
C ALA A 85 28.28 15.74 -9.57
N LYS A 86 27.48 16.02 -10.61
CA LYS A 86 26.86 17.33 -10.88
C LYS A 86 25.35 17.32 -10.72
N GLY A 87 24.73 16.16 -10.53
CA GLY A 87 23.28 16.00 -10.43
C GLY A 87 22.74 16.54 -9.12
N ARG A 88 21.53 17.09 -9.15
CA ARG A 88 20.75 17.41 -7.95
C ARG A 88 19.29 17.13 -8.24
N ALA A 89 18.62 16.45 -7.32
CA ALA A 89 17.21 16.15 -7.44
C ALA A 89 16.49 16.36 -6.10
N ALA A 90 15.17 16.41 -6.14
CA ALA A 90 14.32 16.18 -4.99
C ALA A 90 13.24 15.18 -5.36
N ILE A 91 12.81 14.42 -4.38
CA ILE A 91 11.64 13.57 -4.45
C ILE A 91 10.60 14.18 -3.52
N GLN A 92 9.40 14.39 -4.04
CA GLN A 92 8.27 14.89 -3.28
C GLN A 92 7.23 13.79 -3.15
N LEU A 93 6.93 13.44 -1.90
CA LEU A 93 5.92 12.46 -1.56
C LEU A 93 4.52 13.13 -1.53
N PRO A 94 3.42 12.35 -1.69
CA PRO A 94 2.06 12.88 -1.67
C PRO A 94 1.63 13.60 -0.38
N ASP A 95 2.29 13.34 0.76
CA ASP A 95 2.08 14.03 2.05
C ASP A 95 2.74 15.42 2.08
N GLY A 96 3.44 15.81 1.01
CA GLY A 96 4.23 17.04 0.95
C GLY A 96 5.63 16.91 1.56
N THR A 97 6.03 15.71 2.00
CA THR A 97 7.41 15.44 2.43
C THR A 97 8.35 15.59 1.24
N LEU A 98 9.44 16.34 1.44
CA LEU A 98 10.41 16.63 0.40
C LEU A 98 11.79 16.12 0.80
N THR A 99 12.31 15.20 0.02
CA THR A 99 13.65 14.65 0.17
C THR A 99 14.54 15.18 -0.94
N ARG A 100 15.50 16.04 -0.61
CA ARG A 100 16.44 16.60 -1.57
C ARG A 100 17.74 15.79 -1.57
N LEU A 101 18.18 15.38 -2.76
CA LEU A 101 19.40 14.64 -3.01
C LEU A 101 20.51 15.60 -3.45
N ALA A 102 21.67 15.52 -2.81
CA ALA A 102 22.88 16.19 -3.25
C ALA A 102 23.50 15.47 -4.45
N ASN A 103 24.68 15.92 -4.88
CA ASN A 103 25.46 15.23 -5.90
C ASN A 103 26.00 13.88 -5.38
N SER A 104 26.27 12.96 -6.31
CA SER A 104 26.80 11.62 -6.02
C SER A 104 26.02 10.89 -4.93
N THR A 105 24.70 11.05 -4.93
CA THR A 105 23.79 10.48 -3.94
C THR A 105 22.98 9.35 -4.57
N GLU A 106 22.90 8.22 -3.86
CA GLU A 106 22.11 7.05 -4.23
C GLU A 106 21.18 6.71 -3.06
N ILE A 107 19.88 6.71 -3.33
CA ILE A 107 18.85 6.34 -2.38
C ILE A 107 17.92 5.31 -2.99
N THR A 108 17.32 4.47 -2.16
CA THR A 108 16.25 3.56 -2.54
C THR A 108 15.03 3.87 -1.68
N LEU A 109 13.89 4.10 -2.32
CA LEU A 109 12.62 4.23 -1.60
C LEU A 109 12.15 2.83 -1.25
N SER A 110 12.35 2.37 -0.01
CA SER A 110 12.03 0.99 0.37
C SER A 110 10.54 0.78 0.63
N SER A 111 9.89 1.74 1.27
CA SER A 111 8.45 1.72 1.52
C SER A 111 7.91 3.14 1.50
N ALA A 112 6.69 3.31 0.98
CA ALA A 112 5.93 4.56 1.06
C ALA A 112 4.45 4.21 1.09
N HIS A 113 3.92 4.01 2.30
CA HIS A 113 2.55 3.63 2.57
C HIS A 113 1.77 4.82 3.11
N PHE A 114 0.60 5.05 2.53
CA PHE A 114 -0.27 6.17 2.88
C PHE A 114 -1.62 5.65 3.31
N SER A 115 -2.22 6.32 4.29
CA SER A 115 -3.59 6.05 4.72
C SER A 115 -4.59 6.65 3.73
N LYS A 116 -5.84 6.19 3.81
CA LYS A 116 -6.94 6.62 2.94
C LYS A 116 -7.25 8.13 3.00
N ASP A 117 -6.82 8.79 4.07
CA ASP A 117 -6.93 10.24 4.29
C ASP A 117 -5.78 11.05 3.66
N GLY A 118 -4.84 10.38 2.97
CA GLY A 118 -3.67 11.01 2.35
C GLY A 118 -2.51 11.24 3.30
N SER A 119 -2.61 10.80 4.55
CA SER A 119 -1.53 10.93 5.53
C SER A 119 -0.48 9.83 5.37
N LEU A 120 0.78 10.16 5.69
CA LEU A 120 1.87 9.17 5.69
C LEU A 120 1.62 8.15 6.81
N HIS A 121 1.59 6.86 6.47
CA HIS A 121 1.58 5.78 7.46
C HIS A 121 3.00 5.29 7.78
N ASP A 122 3.77 5.00 6.73
CA ASP A 122 5.17 4.57 6.86
C ASP A 122 5.93 4.97 5.60
N ALA A 123 7.09 5.59 5.76
CA ALA A 123 8.03 5.75 4.66
C ALA A 123 9.45 5.44 5.13
N SER A 124 10.11 4.58 4.36
CA SER A 124 11.48 4.18 4.58
C SER A 124 12.29 4.51 3.34
N ILE A 125 13.30 5.36 3.52
CA ILE A 125 14.30 5.68 2.52
C ILE A 125 15.58 5.00 2.97
N ALA A 126 16.18 4.19 2.11
CA ALA A 126 17.50 3.63 2.37
C ALA A 126 18.53 4.48 1.62
N GLN A 127 19.33 5.24 2.35
CA GLN A 127 20.45 5.97 1.75
C GLN A 127 21.68 5.07 1.64
N LYS A 128 22.16 4.84 0.42
CA LYS A 128 23.35 4.02 0.17
C LYS A 128 24.62 4.87 0.10
N ALA A 129 24.54 6.06 -0.50
CA ALA A 129 25.67 6.97 -0.66
C ALA A 129 25.21 8.43 -0.76
N GLY A 130 26.10 9.36 -0.42
CA GLY A 130 25.93 10.80 -0.63
C GLY A 130 25.32 11.56 0.54
N ARG A 131 24.56 12.60 0.25
CA ARG A 131 23.92 13.46 1.26
C ARG A 131 22.48 13.73 0.86
N THR A 132 21.56 13.53 1.79
CA THR A 132 20.16 13.90 1.63
C THR A 132 19.75 14.94 2.66
N TYR A 133 18.74 15.72 2.31
CA TYR A 133 18.04 16.59 3.24
C TYR A 133 16.56 16.31 3.13
N THR A 134 15.97 15.81 4.21
CA THR A 134 14.54 15.49 4.25
C THR A 134 13.82 16.49 5.13
N ASN A 135 12.76 17.09 4.59
CA ASN A 135 11.78 17.85 5.34
C ASN A 135 10.46 17.08 5.38
N VAL A 136 10.09 16.56 6.54
CA VAL A 136 8.88 15.76 6.76
C VAL A 136 7.77 16.68 7.26
N GLN A 137 6.65 16.75 6.55
CA GLN A 137 5.57 17.69 6.88
C GLN A 137 4.47 17.08 7.73
N HIS A 138 3.91 15.95 7.33
CA HIS A 138 2.70 15.39 7.95
C HIS A 138 2.92 13.96 8.45
N LEU A 139 3.49 13.86 9.66
CA LEU A 139 3.46 12.64 10.47
C LEU A 139 2.23 12.70 11.38
N VAL A 140 1.14 12.05 10.98
CA VAL A 140 0.01 11.82 11.91
C VAL A 140 0.42 10.78 12.96
N GLY A 141 -0.08 10.95 14.19
CA GLY A 141 0.34 10.16 15.35
C GLY A 141 0.31 8.65 15.11
N GLY A 142 1.51 8.04 15.02
CA GLY A 142 1.72 6.62 14.69
C GLY A 142 2.52 6.39 13.40
N ALA A 143 2.70 7.42 12.57
CA ALA A 143 3.50 7.36 11.37
C ALA A 143 5.00 7.30 11.69
N THR A 144 5.74 6.49 10.93
CA THR A 144 7.20 6.38 11.08
C THR A 144 7.89 6.79 9.80
N PHE A 145 8.91 7.64 9.91
CA PHE A 145 9.79 8.00 8.80
C PHE A 145 11.22 7.58 9.14
N LYS A 146 11.81 6.73 8.30
CA LYS A 146 13.19 6.22 8.48
C LYS A 146 14.05 6.58 7.27
N VAL A 147 15.29 6.99 7.54
CA VAL A 147 16.34 7.29 6.56
C VAL A 147 17.57 6.45 6.85
#